data_AF-A0A4R7RKB8-F1
#
_entry.id   AF-A0A4R7RKB8-F1
#
_cell.length_a   1.000
_cell.length_b   1.000
_cell.length_c   1.000
_cell.angle_alpha   90.00
_cell.angle_beta   90.00
_cell.angle_gamma   90.00
#
_symmetry.space_group_name_H-M   'P 1'
#
loop_
_entity.id
_entity.type
_entity.pdbx_description
1 polymer ?
#
loop_
_entity_poly.entity_id
_entity_poly.type
_entity_poly.pdbx_seq_one_letter_code
_entity_poly.pdbx_strand_id
1 'polypeptide(L)'
;MDTRSLKKKLTMEDYRKINKTHRLSSYQIKVPHWSGTKNIRAPFEAWGQTPQQRLPWYIAYNVTKHDRQKTFKHANFDHLLDACCGLFALLSSQFYNNDFGPGLDFYSVERRADGMESGIGEYFRVKFPDDWPVDMLYDFDYQKWQVLKSEPEPFLKYDYTK
;
A
#
# COMPACT_ATOMS: atom_id res chain seq x y z
N MET A 1 31.65 -15.29 -22.84
CA MET A 1 30.50 -15.98 -22.21
C MET A 1 29.62 -14.89 -21.60
N ASP A 2 28.45 -14.64 -22.21
CA ASP A 2 27.52 -13.56 -21.81
C ASP A 2 26.74 -14.02 -20.57
N THR A 3 27.17 -13.61 -19.38
CA THR A 3 26.43 -13.83 -18.12
C THR A 3 25.39 -12.73 -17.94
N ARG A 4 24.39 -12.67 -18.83
CA ARG A 4 23.12 -12.02 -18.47
C ARG A 4 22.49 -12.87 -17.37
N SER A 5 22.68 -12.44 -16.13
CA SER A 5 21.96 -12.94 -14.97
C SER A 5 20.48 -13.07 -15.34
N LEU A 6 19.96 -14.31 -15.36
CA LEU A 6 18.56 -14.58 -15.61
C LEU A 6 17.76 -13.86 -14.53
N LYS A 7 17.19 -12.70 -14.88
CA LYS A 7 16.40 -11.88 -13.97
C LYS A 7 15.25 -12.76 -13.45
N LYS A 8 15.29 -13.12 -12.16
CA LYS A 8 14.26 -13.95 -11.53
C LYS A 8 12.90 -13.32 -11.82
N LYS A 9 11.98 -14.10 -12.41
CA LYS A 9 10.61 -13.65 -12.63
C LYS A 9 9.90 -13.56 -11.27
N LEU A 10 9.53 -12.35 -10.87
CA LEU A 10 8.80 -12.12 -9.62
C LEU A 10 7.40 -12.74 -9.70
N THR A 11 6.98 -13.30 -8.57
CA THR A 11 5.64 -13.85 -8.37
C THR A 11 4.85 -12.98 -7.41
N MET A 12 3.53 -13.20 -7.32
CA MET A 12 2.71 -12.48 -6.33
C MET A 12 3.17 -12.75 -4.88
N GLU A 13 3.75 -13.92 -4.62
CA GLU A 13 4.35 -14.23 -3.31
C GLU A 13 5.57 -13.36 -3.00
N ASP A 14 6.34 -12.96 -4.02
CA ASP A 14 7.44 -12.02 -3.82
C ASP A 14 6.92 -10.63 -3.47
N TYR A 15 5.84 -10.17 -4.11
CA TYR A 15 5.23 -8.88 -3.79
C TYR A 15 4.55 -8.87 -2.42
N ARG A 16 3.93 -9.98 -2.00
CA ARG A 16 3.29 -10.10 -0.69
C ARG A 16 4.24 -9.80 0.48
N LYS A 17 5.54 -10.02 0.31
CA LYS A 17 6.56 -9.72 1.32
C LYS A 17 6.53 -8.27 1.78
N ILE A 18 6.16 -7.33 0.91
CA ILE A 18 6.08 -5.90 1.26
C ILE A 18 5.02 -5.63 2.33
N ASN A 19 4.03 -6.53 2.51
CA ASN A 19 3.05 -6.40 3.57
C ASN A 19 3.69 -6.37 4.97
N LYS A 20 4.85 -7.01 5.15
CA LYS A 20 5.61 -6.98 6.41
C LYS A 20 6.14 -5.58 6.73
N THR A 21 6.62 -4.87 5.71
CA THR A 21 7.29 -3.57 5.86
C THR A 21 6.39 -2.38 5.58
N HIS A 22 5.20 -2.59 5.03
CA HIS A 22 4.26 -1.51 4.67
C HIS A 22 2.88 -1.73 5.29
N ARG A 23 2.63 -2.83 6.02
CA ARG A 23 1.36 -3.15 6.70
C ARG A 23 0.11 -2.98 5.81
N LEU A 24 0.23 -3.24 4.50
CA LEU A 24 -0.82 -2.92 3.51
C LEU A 24 -2.19 -3.54 3.86
N SER A 25 -2.20 -4.73 4.46
CA SER A 25 -3.42 -5.40 4.91
C SER A 25 -4.21 -4.64 5.99
N SER A 26 -3.57 -3.73 6.71
CA SER A 26 -4.19 -2.92 7.77
C SER A 26 -4.75 -1.58 7.26
N TYR A 27 -4.50 -1.22 5.99
CA TYR A 27 -5.04 0.01 5.39
C TYR A 27 -6.52 -0.14 5.03
N GLN A 28 -7.29 0.93 5.25
CA GLN A 28 -8.63 1.07 4.71
C GLN A 28 -8.73 2.36 3.91
N ILE A 29 -9.30 2.28 2.71
CA ILE A 29 -9.50 3.42 1.82
C ILE A 29 -10.98 3.72 1.75
N LYS A 30 -11.36 4.98 1.93
CA LYS A 30 -12.73 5.44 1.82
C LYS A 30 -12.92 6.30 0.57
N VAL A 31 -13.88 5.89 -0.23
CA VAL A 31 -14.40 6.62 -1.38
C VAL A 31 -15.35 7.71 -0.86
N PRO A 32 -14.99 9.00 -0.95
CA PRO A 32 -15.82 10.07 -0.44
C PRO A 32 -17.10 10.22 -1.27
N HIS A 33 -18.15 10.79 -0.67
CA HIS A 33 -19.44 11.05 -1.32
C HIS A 33 -20.19 9.82 -1.87
N TRP A 34 -19.75 8.61 -1.53
CA TRP A 34 -20.42 7.38 -1.91
C TRP A 34 -21.73 7.18 -1.13
N SER A 35 -22.82 6.89 -1.85
CA SER A 35 -24.11 6.51 -1.24
C SER A 35 -24.19 4.99 -1.02
N GLY A 36 -24.51 4.56 0.20
CA GLY A 36 -24.61 3.15 0.59
C GLY A 36 -23.41 2.65 1.39
N THR A 37 -23.19 1.34 1.39
CA THR A 37 -22.32 0.65 2.37
C THR A 37 -20.94 0.23 1.86
N LYS A 38 -20.66 0.40 0.56
CA LYS A 38 -19.40 -0.03 -0.09
C LYS A 38 -18.35 1.08 -0.22
N ASN A 39 -18.44 2.11 0.62
CA ASN A 39 -17.56 3.27 0.56
C ASN A 39 -16.17 2.98 1.15
N ILE A 40 -16.06 2.07 2.14
CA ILE A 40 -14.79 1.65 2.74
C ILE A 40 -14.31 0.37 2.04
N ARG A 41 -13.04 0.36 1.63
CA ARG A 41 -12.37 -0.72 0.89
C ARG A 41 -11.08 -1.12 1.60
N ALA A 42 -10.81 -2.42 1.68
CA ALA A 42 -9.59 -2.98 2.27
C ALA A 42 -8.88 -3.89 1.26
N PRO A 43 -8.22 -3.31 0.24
CA PRO A 43 -7.79 -4.02 -0.97
C PRO A 43 -6.71 -5.08 -0.75
N PHE A 44 -6.00 -5.02 0.38
CA PHE A 44 -4.95 -5.96 0.77
C PHE A 44 -5.29 -6.81 1.99
N GLU A 45 -6.52 -6.75 2.51
CA GLU A 45 -6.94 -7.46 3.73
C GLU A 45 -6.57 -8.95 3.70
N ALA A 46 -6.78 -9.61 2.55
CA ALA A 46 -6.47 -11.02 2.35
C ALA A 46 -4.99 -11.37 2.62
N TRP A 47 -4.05 -10.43 2.48
CA TRP A 47 -2.64 -10.65 2.82
C TRP A 47 -2.38 -10.74 4.32
N GLY A 48 -3.28 -10.21 5.16
CA GLY A 48 -3.21 -10.33 6.61
C GLY A 48 -3.89 -11.58 7.19
N GLN A 49 -4.75 -12.26 6.41
CA GLN A 49 -5.55 -13.39 6.89
C GLN A 49 -4.81 -14.73 6.83
N THR A 50 -4.49 -15.23 5.63
CA THR A 50 -3.80 -16.53 5.47
C THR A 50 -2.68 -16.47 4.42
N PRO A 51 -1.53 -17.16 4.61
CA PRO A 51 -0.35 -17.03 3.75
C PRO A 51 -0.55 -17.36 2.27
N GLN A 52 -1.63 -18.05 1.91
CA GLN A 52 -1.94 -18.46 0.53
C GLN A 52 -3.09 -17.65 -0.10
N GLN A 53 -3.74 -16.77 0.66
CA GLN A 53 -4.87 -15.99 0.13
C GLN A 53 -4.39 -14.95 -0.88
N ARG A 54 -5.00 -15.00 -2.06
CA ARG A 54 -4.75 -14.05 -3.14
C ARG A 54 -5.78 -12.92 -3.09
N LEU A 55 -5.38 -11.74 -3.54
CA LEU A 55 -6.27 -10.57 -3.59
C LEU A 55 -7.36 -10.79 -4.65
N PRO A 56 -8.66 -10.64 -4.32
CA PRO A 56 -9.74 -10.87 -5.28
C PRO A 56 -9.63 -10.04 -6.56
N TRP A 57 -9.33 -8.73 -6.42
CA TRP A 57 -9.14 -7.84 -7.57
C TRP A 57 -7.96 -8.26 -8.45
N TYR A 58 -6.89 -8.80 -7.87
CA TYR A 58 -5.73 -9.28 -8.62
C TYR A 58 -6.04 -10.60 -9.35
N ILE A 59 -6.79 -11.51 -8.73
CA ILE A 59 -7.27 -12.74 -9.38
C ILE A 59 -8.14 -12.35 -10.58
N ALA A 60 -9.12 -11.46 -10.37
CA ALA A 60 -10.01 -10.96 -11.41
C ALA A 60 -9.24 -10.35 -12.60
N TYR A 61 -8.27 -9.47 -12.31
CA TYR A 61 -7.37 -8.91 -13.31
C TYR A 61 -6.59 -9.99 -14.09
N ASN A 62 -5.98 -10.94 -13.36
CA ASN A 62 -5.18 -11.99 -13.97
C ASN A 62 -5.97 -12.97 -14.83
N VAL A 63 -7.19 -13.35 -14.44
CA VAL A 63 -8.01 -14.22 -15.30
C VAL A 63 -8.50 -13.45 -16.53
N THR A 64 -8.91 -12.19 -16.34
CA THR A 64 -9.41 -11.31 -17.42
C THR A 64 -8.34 -11.01 -18.47
N LYS A 65 -7.09 -10.78 -18.06
CA LYS A 65 -6.01 -10.50 -19.01
C LYS A 65 -5.62 -11.73 -19.86
N HIS A 66 -5.85 -12.94 -19.35
CA HIS A 66 -5.48 -14.19 -20.02
C HIS A 66 -6.63 -14.77 -20.88
N ASP A 67 -7.89 -14.62 -20.45
CA ASP A 67 -9.06 -15.09 -21.20
C ASP A 67 -10.21 -14.08 -21.14
N ARG A 68 -10.03 -12.95 -21.83
CA ARG A 68 -11.00 -11.85 -21.81
C ARG A 68 -12.40 -12.28 -22.26
N GLN A 69 -12.50 -13.15 -23.26
CA GLN A 69 -13.79 -13.54 -23.84
C GLN A 69 -14.66 -14.30 -22.84
N LYS A 70 -14.08 -15.22 -22.06
CA LYS A 70 -14.85 -16.02 -21.08
C LYS A 70 -14.98 -15.35 -19.71
N THR A 71 -14.04 -14.46 -19.38
CA THR A 71 -13.91 -13.92 -18.02
C THR A 71 -14.22 -12.42 -17.91
N PHE A 72 -14.76 -11.79 -18.96
CA PHE A 72 -15.14 -10.37 -18.97
C PHE A 72 -16.03 -9.94 -17.80
N LYS A 73 -16.87 -10.83 -17.26
CA LYS A 73 -17.69 -10.58 -16.06
C LYS A 73 -16.87 -10.17 -14.82
N HIS A 74 -15.58 -10.50 -14.76
CA HIS A 74 -14.66 -10.10 -13.71
C HIS A 74 -14.08 -8.69 -13.94
N ALA A 75 -14.25 -8.10 -15.12
CA ALA A 75 -13.92 -6.71 -15.40
C ALA A 75 -15.07 -5.78 -14.95
N ASN A 76 -15.37 -5.80 -13.65
CA ASN A 76 -16.46 -5.02 -13.06
C ASN A 76 -15.95 -3.85 -12.23
N PHE A 77 -16.87 -2.95 -11.87
CA PHE A 77 -16.56 -1.74 -11.13
C PHE A 77 -16.03 -2.01 -9.72
N ASP A 78 -16.49 -3.08 -9.06
CA ASP A 78 -15.99 -3.44 -7.72
C ASP A 78 -14.50 -3.79 -7.77
N HIS A 79 -14.06 -4.64 -8.71
CA HIS A 79 -12.65 -4.98 -8.85
C HIS A 79 -11.77 -3.82 -9.35
N LEU A 80 -12.32 -2.95 -10.20
CA LEU A 80 -11.63 -1.72 -10.60
C LEU A 80 -11.40 -0.81 -9.39
N LEU A 81 -12.44 -0.59 -8.58
CA LEU A 81 -12.37 0.29 -7.43
C LEU A 81 -11.41 -0.26 -6.37
N ASP A 82 -11.44 -1.57 -6.10
CA ASP A 82 -10.49 -2.23 -5.20
C ASP A 82 -9.04 -2.10 -5.70
N ALA A 83 -8.81 -2.23 -7.02
CA ALA A 83 -7.48 -2.03 -7.61
C ALA A 83 -6.99 -0.58 -7.48
N CYS A 84 -7.86 0.41 -7.72
CA CYS A 84 -7.55 1.83 -7.51
C CYS A 84 -7.25 2.13 -6.04
N CYS A 85 -8.07 1.62 -5.11
CA CYS A 85 -7.82 1.73 -3.68
C CYS A 85 -6.51 1.03 -3.28
N GLY A 86 -6.16 -0.10 -3.92
CA GLY A 86 -4.92 -0.81 -3.70
C GLY A 86 -3.70 0.01 -4.11
N LEU A 87 -3.75 0.66 -5.28
CA LEU A 87 -2.69 1.60 -5.68
C LEU A 87 -2.58 2.76 -4.68
N PHE A 88 -3.72 3.31 -4.24
CA PHE A 88 -3.74 4.40 -3.28
C PHE A 88 -3.12 4.00 -1.93
N ALA A 89 -3.50 2.85 -1.38
CA ALA A 89 -2.90 2.32 -0.15
C ALA A 89 -1.39 2.12 -0.28
N LEU A 90 -0.92 1.62 -1.44
CA LEU A 90 0.52 1.47 -1.70
C LEU A 90 1.23 2.83 -1.70
N LEU A 91 0.71 3.82 -2.41
CA LEU A 91 1.31 5.16 -2.44
C LEU A 91 1.29 5.80 -1.04
N SER A 92 0.19 5.70 -0.31
CA SER A 92 0.09 6.19 1.06
C SER A 92 1.02 5.47 2.03
N SER A 93 1.34 4.18 1.80
CA SER A 93 2.32 3.47 2.62
C SER A 93 3.75 3.95 2.40
N GLN A 94 4.05 4.53 1.24
CA GLN A 94 5.39 5.02 0.89
C GLN A 94 5.57 6.50 1.17
N PHE A 95 4.54 7.30 0.92
CA PHE A 95 4.60 8.76 0.90
C PHE A 95 3.61 9.43 1.84
N TYR A 96 2.90 8.64 2.66
CA TYR A 96 1.88 9.14 3.59
C TYR A 96 0.78 9.93 2.85
N ASN A 97 0.61 11.21 3.15
CA ASN A 97 -0.32 12.12 2.49
C ASN A 97 0.39 13.14 1.57
N ASN A 98 1.70 13.00 1.36
CA ASN A 98 2.47 13.95 0.58
C ASN A 98 2.12 13.85 -0.92
N ASP A 99 1.52 14.91 -1.46
CA ASP A 99 1.36 15.05 -2.91
C ASP A 99 2.60 15.75 -3.48
N PHE A 100 3.13 15.22 -4.59
CA PHE A 100 4.33 15.77 -5.22
C PHE A 100 3.96 16.84 -6.27
N GLY A 101 2.87 17.58 -6.03
CA GLY A 101 2.44 18.66 -6.91
C GLY A 101 3.44 19.83 -6.88
N PRO A 102 3.64 20.57 -7.98
CA PRO A 102 4.49 21.77 -8.00
C PRO A 102 3.83 22.97 -7.30
N GLY A 103 2.77 22.75 -6.53
CA GLY A 103 1.95 23.77 -5.90
C GLY A 103 2.61 24.38 -4.66
N LEU A 104 1.87 25.28 -4.01
CA LEU A 104 2.25 25.79 -2.71
C LEU A 104 1.91 24.74 -1.64
N ASP A 105 2.84 24.49 -0.72
CA ASP A 105 2.59 23.66 0.46
C ASP A 105 1.70 24.43 1.44
N PHE A 106 0.50 23.92 1.67
CA PHE A 106 -0.41 24.44 2.70
C PHE A 106 -0.52 23.45 3.86
N TYR A 107 -0.24 23.91 5.08
CA TYR A 107 -0.60 23.16 6.28
C TYR A 107 -2.07 23.43 6.61
N SER A 108 -2.93 22.44 6.36
CA SER A 108 -4.32 22.47 6.79
C SER A 108 -4.57 21.38 7.84
N VAL A 109 -5.32 21.73 8.89
CA VAL A 109 -5.75 20.76 9.90
C VAL A 109 -7.14 20.28 9.52
N GLU A 110 -7.23 19.03 9.07
CA GLU A 110 -8.52 18.40 8.83
C GLU A 110 -9.12 17.90 10.15
N ARG A 111 -10.40 18.21 10.38
CA ARG A 111 -11.12 17.80 11.59
C ARG A 111 -12.43 17.09 11.24
N ARG A 112 -12.32 15.91 10.62
CA ARG A 112 -13.48 15.03 10.39
C ARG A 112 -13.57 13.95 11.47
N ALA A 113 -14.79 13.64 11.88
CA ALA A 113 -15.07 12.65 12.94
C ALA A 113 -15.12 11.20 12.41
N ASP A 114 -14.56 10.91 11.23
CA ASP A 114 -14.61 9.58 10.61
C ASP A 114 -13.37 8.72 10.86
N GLY A 115 -12.38 9.24 11.61
CA GLY A 115 -11.16 8.52 11.95
C GLY A 115 -10.27 8.20 10.75
N MET A 116 -10.40 8.98 9.66
CA MET A 116 -9.61 8.86 8.44
C MET A 116 -9.02 10.22 8.07
N GLU A 117 -7.94 10.19 7.30
CA GLU A 117 -7.25 11.38 6.80
C GLU A 117 -7.43 11.52 5.29
N SER A 118 -7.37 12.73 4.76
CA SER A 118 -7.18 12.93 3.31
C SER A 118 -5.84 12.32 2.88
N GLY A 119 -5.87 11.43 1.90
CA GLY A 119 -4.64 10.92 1.30
C GLY A 119 -4.17 11.77 0.11
N ILE A 120 -3.19 11.25 -0.62
CA ILE A 120 -2.48 11.96 -1.69
C ILE A 120 -3.46 12.50 -2.75
N GLY A 121 -3.38 13.81 -3.01
CA GLY A 121 -4.25 14.51 -3.98
C GLY A 121 -5.72 14.63 -3.58
N GLU A 122 -6.06 14.32 -2.31
CA GLU A 122 -7.40 14.46 -1.71
C GLU A 122 -8.54 13.68 -2.38
N TYR A 123 -8.23 12.78 -3.33
CA TYR A 123 -9.23 11.98 -4.06
C TYR A 123 -9.93 10.95 -3.18
N PHE A 124 -9.19 10.35 -2.24
CA PHE A 124 -9.68 9.35 -1.30
C PHE A 124 -9.24 9.68 0.11
N ARG A 125 -9.97 9.12 1.09
CA ARG A 125 -9.55 9.15 2.49
C ARG A 125 -8.90 7.83 2.87
N VAL A 126 -7.94 7.87 3.78
CA VAL A 126 -7.17 6.72 4.22
C VAL A 126 -7.24 6.59 5.74
N LYS A 127 -7.48 5.36 6.21
CA LYS A 127 -7.17 4.95 7.58
C LYS A 127 -5.80 4.28 7.55
N PHE A 128 -4.83 4.94 8.17
CA PHE A 128 -3.48 4.38 8.33
C PHE A 128 -3.47 3.26 9.37
N PRO A 129 -2.54 2.29 9.26
CA PRO A 129 -2.32 1.30 10.30
C PRO A 129 -1.91 1.95 11.62
N ASP A 130 -2.58 1.55 12.70
CA ASP A 130 -2.29 1.92 14.09
C ASP A 130 -1.66 0.75 14.88
N ASP A 131 -1.27 -0.31 14.18
CA ASP A 131 -0.87 -1.61 14.72
C ASP A 131 0.61 -1.95 14.49
N TRP A 132 1.45 -0.91 14.41
CA TRP A 132 2.90 -1.06 14.25
C TRP A 132 3.57 -1.56 15.53
N PRO A 133 4.34 -2.66 15.49
CA PRO A 133 5.18 -3.08 16.60
C PRO A 133 6.19 -1.98 16.98
N VAL A 134 6.38 -1.75 18.28
CA VAL A 134 7.26 -0.68 18.79
C VAL A 134 8.70 -0.84 18.31
N ASP A 135 9.18 -2.07 18.16
CA ASP A 135 10.51 -2.41 17.66
C ASP A 135 10.69 -2.15 16.15
N MET A 136 9.59 -1.95 15.41
CA MET A 136 9.61 -1.53 14.00
C MET A 136 9.48 -0.01 13.83
N LEU A 137 9.16 0.73 14.89
CA LEU A 137 9.08 2.18 14.84
C LEU A 137 10.49 2.78 14.83
N TYR A 138 10.68 3.79 13.98
CA TYR A 138 11.92 4.57 14.03
C TYR A 138 11.98 5.37 15.32
N ASP A 139 13.13 5.31 15.99
CA ASP A 139 13.46 6.18 17.12
C ASP A 139 14.50 7.22 16.66
N PHE A 140 14.01 8.45 16.46
CA PHE A 140 14.81 9.58 16.03
C PHE A 140 15.19 10.49 17.21
N ASP A 141 15.97 9.96 18.15
CA ASP A 141 16.71 10.81 19.09
C ASP A 141 17.81 11.59 18.36
N TYR A 142 18.04 12.85 18.76
CA TYR A 142 19.11 13.71 18.26
C TYR A 142 20.46 13.00 18.25
N GLN A 143 20.80 12.28 19.33
CA GLN A 143 22.07 11.55 19.42
C GLN A 143 22.18 10.43 18.38
N LYS A 144 21.10 9.68 18.15
CA LYS A 144 21.04 8.62 17.13
C LYS A 144 21.16 9.18 15.72
N TRP A 145 20.53 10.33 15.45
CA TRP A 145 20.65 11.00 14.16
C TRP A 145 22.08 11.45 13.84
N GLN A 146 22.80 12.00 14.83
CA GLN A 146 24.20 12.42 14.63
C GLN A 146 25.10 11.25 14.25
N VAL A 147 24.85 10.07 14.80
CA VAL A 147 25.57 8.83 14.45
C VAL A 147 25.17 8.37 13.04
N LEU A 148 23.86 8.15 12.80
CA LEU A 148 23.35 7.62 11.53
C LEU A 148 23.79 8.43 10.31
N LYS A 149 23.76 9.78 10.38
CA LYS A 149 24.17 10.62 9.24
C LYS A 149 25.66 10.50 8.88
N SER A 150 26.48 9.98 9.79
CA SER A 150 27.92 9.81 9.61
C SER A 150 28.32 8.38 9.23
N GLU A 151 27.38 7.44 9.28
CA GLU A 151 27.64 6.07 8.87
C GLU A 151 27.79 5.97 7.35
N PRO A 152 28.75 5.17 6.85
CA PRO A 152 28.91 4.97 5.41
C PRO A 152 27.73 4.21 4.77
N GLU A 153 27.01 3.40 5.55
CA GLU A 153 25.86 2.61 5.10
C GLU A 153 24.71 2.74 6.11
N PRO A 154 23.98 3.89 6.10
CA PRO A 154 22.95 4.19 7.10
C PRO A 154 21.64 3.42 6.88
N PHE A 155 21.54 2.66 5.78
CA PHE A 155 20.33 1.92 5.41
C PHE A 155 20.45 0.45 5.77
N LEU A 156 19.65 0.02 6.75
CA LEU A 156 19.55 -1.39 7.13
C LEU A 156 18.80 -2.18 6.05
N LYS A 157 19.32 -3.38 5.74
CA LYS A 157 18.60 -4.34 4.87
C LYS A 157 17.58 -5.11 5.72
N TYR A 158 16.32 -5.02 5.31
CA TYR A 158 15.25 -5.79 5.95
C TYR A 158 15.30 -7.26 5.51
N ASP A 159 15.27 -8.17 6.48
CA ASP A 159 15.23 -9.61 6.23
C ASP A 159 13.78 -10.08 6.10
N TYR A 160 13.34 -10.30 4.85
CA TYR A 160 11.98 -10.76 4.54
C TYR A 160 11.73 -12.25 4.85
N THR A 161 12.75 -13.00 5.31
CA THR A 161 12.62 -14.42 5.66
C THR A 161 12.15 -14.66 7.09
N LYS A 162 12.31 -13.66 7.97
CA LYS A 162 11.78 -13.66 9.34
C LYS A 162 10.28 -13.42 9.38
#